data_AF-A0A225VBS2-F1
#
_entry.id   AF-A0A225VBS2-F1
#
_cell.length_a   1.000
_cell.length_b   1.000
_cell.length_c   1.000
_cell.angle_alpha   90.00
_cell.angle_beta   90.00
_cell.angle_gamma   90.00
#
_symmetry.space_group_name_H-M   'P 1'
#
loop_
_entity.id
_entity.type
_entity.pdbx_description
1 polymer ?
#
loop_
_entity_poly.entity_id
_entity_poly.type
_entity_poly.pdbx_seq_one_letter_code
_entity_poly.pdbx_strand_id
1 'polypeptide(L)'
;NEIWQKLYEAALSVQYLHSRDIIHGDLKCNNLVVGGDNKAKVTDFGLSSANAVTGAWRWVAPECLDKGSSELSPASDIYALGMCIVEALRIVEQNMTNNKDYVPLPWGNLDNNVVKHRVIHLKELPSRPKLSTDDEWKLVKRMCEYDPKKRIKISTVVDELAGLAGINKLLSPKMIERESVIFSQEVEKMKCLCNLEQQNQQDISSMNQVVLHSVYGLLWDRFQDICLMSNVEFGCLQTLFDRARVCTQKLEQCTNMLTSFTETAINGYALHRELDKIIEAKFWPVSGGLHDWKLKCTTFVCTTGLV
;
A
#
# COMPACT_ATOMS: atom_id res chain seq x y z
N ASN A 1 16.93 0.24 14.51
CA ASN A 1 15.85 0.78 13.65
C ASN A 1 15.50 -0.12 12.48
N GLU A 2 16.45 -0.90 11.94
CA GLU A 2 16.23 -1.73 10.75
C GLU A 2 15.07 -2.73 10.88
N ILE A 3 14.93 -3.40 12.03
CA ILE A 3 13.81 -4.33 12.29
C ILE A 3 12.44 -3.66 12.14
N TRP A 4 12.27 -2.45 12.68
CA TRP A 4 11.02 -1.70 12.59
C TRP A 4 10.72 -1.25 11.15
N GLN A 5 11.75 -0.93 10.37
CA GLN A 5 11.59 -0.66 8.94
C GLN A 5 11.08 -1.89 8.18
N LYS A 6 11.63 -3.08 8.43
CA LYS A 6 11.16 -4.32 7.79
C LYS A 6 9.73 -4.67 8.20
N LEU A 7 9.39 -4.51 9.47
CA LEU A 7 8.03 -4.75 9.98
C LEU A 7 7.02 -3.74 9.41
N TYR A 8 7.42 -2.48 9.23
CA TYR A 8 6.62 -1.47 8.54
C TYR A 8 6.37 -1.85 7.08
N GLU A 9 7.41 -2.25 6.33
CA GLU A 9 7.28 -2.71 4.93
C GLU A 9 6.38 -3.95 4.80
N ALA A 10 6.47 -4.88 5.75
CA ALA A 10 5.56 -6.02 5.84
C ALA A 10 4.11 -5.57 6.09
N ALA A 11 3.89 -4.62 7.02
CA ALA A 11 2.56 -4.08 7.31
C ALA A 11 1.94 -3.38 6.09
N LEU A 12 2.73 -2.62 5.32
CA LEU A 12 2.28 -2.03 4.04
C LEU A 12 1.84 -3.10 3.03
N SER A 13 2.59 -4.20 2.95
CA SER A 13 2.24 -5.32 2.08
C SER A 13 0.92 -5.98 2.51
N VAL A 14 0.72 -6.19 3.81
CA VAL A 14 -0.54 -6.73 4.36
C VAL A 14 -1.71 -5.76 4.10
N GLN A 15 -1.49 -4.45 4.31
CA GLN A 15 -2.49 -3.42 3.99
C GLN A 15 -2.88 -3.43 2.51
N TYR A 16 -1.91 -3.63 1.62
CA TYR A 16 -2.15 -3.77 0.19
C TYR A 16 -3.03 -4.99 -0.12
N LEU A 17 -2.71 -6.16 0.45
CA LEU A 17 -3.51 -7.38 0.28
C LEU A 17 -4.95 -7.18 0.77
N HIS A 18 -5.14 -6.62 1.97
CA HIS A 18 -6.46 -6.38 2.55
C HIS A 18 -7.29 -5.42 1.69
N SER A 19 -6.66 -4.42 1.05
CA SER A 19 -7.38 -3.52 0.13
C SER A 19 -7.80 -4.15 -1.20
N ARG A 20 -7.41 -5.40 -1.44
CA ARG A 20 -7.83 -6.21 -2.58
C ARG A 20 -8.74 -7.37 -2.14
N ASP A 21 -9.25 -7.30 -0.90
CA ASP A 21 -10.01 -8.37 -0.26
C ASP A 21 -9.27 -9.72 -0.20
N ILE A 22 -7.93 -9.67 -0.15
CA ILE A 22 -7.07 -10.85 -0.03
C ILE A 22 -6.62 -10.99 1.43
N ILE A 23 -6.97 -12.12 2.04
CA ILE A 23 -6.47 -12.52 3.37
C ILE A 23 -5.27 -13.43 3.17
N HIS A 24 -4.17 -13.14 3.87
CA HIS A 24 -2.94 -13.94 3.73
C HIS A 24 -3.09 -15.32 4.39
N GLY A 25 -3.54 -15.36 5.65
CA GLY A 25 -3.88 -16.59 6.38
C GLY A 25 -2.70 -17.39 6.95
N ASP A 26 -1.46 -17.14 6.50
CA ASP A 26 -0.24 -17.79 7.03
C ASP A 26 0.90 -16.79 7.32
N LEU A 27 0.61 -15.64 7.94
CA LEU A 27 1.68 -14.69 8.27
C LEU A 27 2.57 -15.23 9.40
N LYS A 28 3.88 -15.24 9.16
CA LYS A 28 4.97 -15.61 10.07
C LYS A 28 6.28 -15.03 9.54
N CYS A 29 7.33 -14.85 10.35
CA CYS A 29 8.56 -14.24 9.86
C CYS A 29 9.21 -15.02 8.70
N ASN A 30 9.04 -16.34 8.62
CA ASN A 30 9.52 -17.13 7.47
C ASN A 30 8.89 -16.70 6.13
N ASN A 31 7.70 -16.11 6.17
CA ASN A 31 6.98 -15.59 5.00
C ASN A 31 7.19 -14.08 4.82
N LEU A 32 8.09 -13.47 5.61
CA LEU A 32 8.52 -12.08 5.48
C LEU A 32 9.97 -12.06 4.98
N VAL A 33 10.15 -12.10 3.67
CA VAL A 33 11.49 -12.19 3.06
C VAL A 33 12.05 -10.82 2.74
N VAL A 34 13.37 -10.65 2.82
CA VAL A 34 14.05 -9.43 2.37
C VAL A 34 14.58 -9.65 0.95
N GLY A 35 14.09 -8.84 0.02
CA GLY A 35 14.52 -8.88 -1.39
C GLY A 35 15.92 -8.31 -1.60
N GLY A 36 16.48 -8.47 -2.80
CA GLY A 36 17.78 -7.90 -3.18
C GLY A 36 17.81 -6.36 -3.20
N ASP A 37 16.63 -5.73 -3.18
CA ASP A 37 16.43 -4.29 -2.96
C ASP A 37 16.48 -3.88 -1.48
N ASN A 38 16.81 -4.82 -0.59
CA ASN A 38 16.77 -4.67 0.85
C ASN A 38 15.38 -4.21 1.36
N LYS A 39 14.29 -4.63 0.72
CA LYS A 39 12.92 -4.37 1.19
C LYS A 39 12.26 -5.67 1.64
N ALA A 40 11.53 -5.63 2.76
CA ALA A 40 10.71 -6.74 3.20
C ALA A 40 9.50 -6.92 2.27
N LYS A 41 9.21 -8.16 1.91
CA LYS A 41 8.09 -8.57 1.06
C LYS A 41 7.38 -9.76 1.71
N VAL A 42 6.06 -9.73 1.68
CA VAL A 42 5.22 -10.85 2.13
C VAL A 42 5.15 -11.88 1.00
N THR A 43 5.46 -13.14 1.31
CA THR A 43 5.47 -14.28 0.37
C THR A 43 4.57 -15.41 0.83
N ASP A 44 4.43 -16.47 0.03
CA ASP A 44 3.70 -17.69 0.37
C ASP A 44 2.21 -17.49 0.70
N PHE A 45 1.57 -16.60 -0.06
CA PHE A 45 0.10 -16.49 -0.13
C PHE A 45 -0.56 -17.67 -0.89
N GLY A 46 0.15 -18.79 -1.14
CA GLY A 46 -0.42 -19.98 -1.79
C GLY A 46 -1.59 -20.61 -1.02
N LEU A 47 -1.76 -20.25 0.25
CA LEU A 47 -2.86 -20.68 1.12
C LEU A 47 -4.04 -19.70 1.13
N SER A 48 -3.87 -18.49 0.58
CA SER A 48 -4.96 -17.51 0.43
C SER A 48 -6.03 -18.00 -0.55
N SER A 49 -5.66 -18.88 -1.51
CA SER A 49 -6.59 -19.51 -2.45
C SER A 49 -7.30 -20.74 -1.86
N ALA A 50 -6.72 -21.36 -0.83
CA ALA A 50 -7.22 -22.59 -0.23
C ALA A 50 -8.03 -22.37 1.06
N ASN A 51 -8.04 -21.15 1.61
CA ASN A 51 -8.62 -20.83 2.93
C ASN A 51 -8.25 -21.91 3.95
N ALA A 52 -6.96 -22.15 4.14
CA ALA A 52 -6.46 -23.21 5.01
C ALA A 52 -5.60 -22.61 6.13
N VAL A 53 -5.83 -23.07 7.37
CA VAL A 53 -4.97 -22.76 8.51
C VAL A 53 -3.83 -23.78 8.51
N THR A 54 -2.59 -23.29 8.54
CA THR A 54 -1.40 -24.15 8.54
C THR A 54 -1.02 -24.65 9.94
N GLY A 55 0.01 -25.49 10.01
CA GLY A 55 0.72 -25.84 11.25
C GLY A 55 1.40 -24.67 11.97
N ALA A 56 1.26 -23.42 11.53
CA ALA A 56 1.84 -22.22 12.15
C ALA A 56 1.10 -21.77 13.44
N TRP A 57 0.77 -22.69 14.34
CA TRP A 57 -0.13 -22.45 15.48
C TRP A 57 0.34 -21.33 16.43
N ARG A 58 1.64 -21.01 16.41
CA ARG A 58 2.22 -19.93 17.22
C ARG A 58 1.86 -18.52 16.72
N TRP A 59 1.38 -18.38 15.49
CA TRP A 59 0.97 -17.11 14.87
C TRP A 59 -0.54 -17.04 14.60
N VAL A 60 -1.25 -18.17 14.66
CA VAL A 60 -2.68 -18.24 14.33
C VAL A 60 -3.53 -17.53 15.40
N ALA A 61 -4.49 -16.73 14.94
CA ALA A 61 -5.42 -16.00 15.78
C ALA A 61 -6.35 -16.93 16.60
N PRO A 62 -6.84 -16.49 17.78
CA PRO A 62 -7.67 -17.33 18.66
C PRO A 62 -8.90 -17.90 17.94
N GLU A 63 -9.59 -17.08 17.15
CA GLU A 63 -10.79 -17.47 16.40
C GLU A 63 -10.49 -18.57 15.36
N CYS A 64 -9.33 -18.50 14.72
CA CYS A 64 -8.88 -19.48 13.74
C CYS A 64 -8.34 -20.76 14.39
N LEU A 65 -7.72 -20.68 15.57
CA LEU A 65 -7.30 -21.86 16.34
C LEU A 65 -8.49 -22.65 16.89
N ASP A 66 -9.58 -21.95 17.23
CA ASP A 66 -10.80 -22.55 17.80
C ASP A 66 -11.64 -23.21 16.70
N LYS A 67 -12.02 -22.44 15.68
CA LYS A 67 -13.00 -22.86 14.67
C LYS A 67 -12.39 -23.18 13.30
N GLY A 68 -11.08 -23.04 13.14
CA GLY A 68 -10.38 -23.35 11.90
C GLY A 68 -10.49 -22.23 10.86
N SER A 69 -10.32 -22.61 9.60
CA SER A 69 -10.09 -21.65 8.52
C SER A 69 -11.31 -20.85 8.06
N SER A 70 -12.51 -21.23 8.49
CA SER A 70 -13.74 -20.46 8.22
C SER A 70 -13.73 -19.07 8.88
N GLU A 71 -12.88 -18.86 9.88
CA GLU A 71 -12.76 -17.57 10.60
C GLU A 71 -11.59 -16.71 10.08
N LEU A 72 -10.91 -17.14 9.01
CA LEU A 72 -9.88 -16.31 8.37
C LEU A 72 -10.47 -14.95 7.98
N SER A 73 -9.77 -13.88 8.36
CA SER A 73 -10.21 -12.51 8.16
C SER A 73 -9.03 -11.54 8.09
N PRO A 74 -9.24 -10.30 7.62
CA PRO A 74 -8.21 -9.28 7.76
C PRO A 74 -7.72 -9.13 9.21
N ALA A 75 -8.62 -9.26 10.18
CA ALA A 75 -8.27 -9.22 11.60
C ALA A 75 -7.33 -10.36 12.00
N SER A 76 -7.51 -11.59 11.49
CA SER A 76 -6.63 -12.72 11.83
C SER A 76 -5.20 -12.50 11.34
N ASP A 77 -5.03 -11.84 10.18
CA ASP A 77 -3.71 -11.41 9.70
C ASP A 77 -3.05 -10.36 10.62
N ILE A 78 -3.83 -9.45 11.21
CA ILE A 78 -3.29 -8.46 12.17
C ILE A 78 -2.72 -9.16 13.41
N TYR A 79 -3.43 -10.18 13.91
CA TYR A 79 -2.95 -10.97 15.04
C TYR A 79 -1.63 -11.67 14.70
N ALA A 80 -1.57 -12.31 13.53
CA ALA A 80 -0.40 -13.02 13.05
C ALA A 80 0.79 -12.07 12.82
N LEU A 81 0.55 -10.88 12.27
CA LEU A 81 1.57 -9.83 12.16
C LEU A 81 2.08 -9.37 13.53
N GLY A 82 1.21 -9.31 14.55
CA GLY A 82 1.61 -9.04 15.93
C GLY A 82 2.56 -10.11 16.47
N MET A 83 2.32 -11.38 16.14
CA MET A 83 3.21 -12.49 16.48
C MET A 83 4.54 -12.43 15.72
N CYS A 84 4.57 -11.92 14.48
CA CYS A 84 5.82 -11.62 13.77
C CYS A 84 6.67 -10.57 14.50
N ILE A 85 6.05 -9.53 15.08
CA ILE A 85 6.78 -8.54 15.90
C ILE A 85 7.42 -9.23 17.10
N VAL A 86 6.67 -10.10 17.80
CA VAL A 86 7.20 -10.85 18.95
C VAL A 86 8.40 -11.71 18.54
N GLU A 87 8.25 -12.50 17.47
CA GLU A 87 9.30 -13.35 16.93
C GLU A 87 10.56 -12.53 16.56
N ALA A 88 10.39 -11.44 15.82
CA ALA A 88 11.50 -10.61 15.38
C ALA A 88 12.27 -10.00 16.55
N LEU A 89 11.58 -9.51 17.60
CA LEU A 89 12.22 -9.00 18.81
C LEU A 89 12.97 -10.10 19.57
N ARG A 90 12.41 -11.31 19.64
CA ARG A 90 13.09 -12.47 20.25
C ARG A 90 14.34 -12.89 19.48
N ILE A 91 14.31 -12.85 18.15
CA ILE A 91 15.50 -13.09 17.33
C ILE A 91 16.60 -12.09 17.67
N VAL A 92 16.26 -10.81 17.82
CA VAL A 92 17.22 -9.77 18.22
C VAL A 92 17.81 -10.06 19.60
N GLU A 93 17.00 -10.46 20.57
CA GLU A 93 17.47 -10.86 21.91
C GLU A 93 18.43 -12.05 21.85
N GLN A 94 18.12 -13.05 21.05
CA GLN A 94 18.96 -14.22 20.86
C GLN A 94 20.35 -13.81 20.37
N ASN A 95 20.38 -12.98 19.32
CA ASN A 95 21.60 -12.51 18.70
C ASN A 95 22.41 -11.62 19.65
N MET A 96 21.76 -10.78 20.47
CA MET A 96 22.45 -9.95 21.47
C MET A 96 23.03 -10.76 22.63
N THR A 97 22.34 -11.83 23.04
CA THR A 97 22.75 -12.66 24.19
C THR A 97 23.66 -13.82 23.80
N ASN A 98 23.86 -14.08 22.51
CA ASN A 98 24.55 -15.26 21.97
C ASN A 98 24.01 -16.59 22.54
N ASN A 99 22.74 -16.63 22.96
CA ASN A 99 22.14 -17.82 23.56
C ASN A 99 21.57 -18.74 22.48
N LYS A 100 22.35 -19.78 22.11
CA LYS A 100 21.94 -20.73 21.08
C LYS A 100 20.76 -21.63 21.48
N ASP A 101 20.50 -21.79 22.77
CA ASP A 101 19.38 -22.60 23.29
C ASP A 101 18.07 -21.81 23.37
N TYR A 102 18.12 -20.49 23.13
CA TYR A 102 16.93 -19.66 23.09
C TYR A 102 16.14 -19.91 21.81
N VAL A 103 14.87 -20.31 21.95
CA VAL A 103 13.96 -20.54 20.81
C VAL A 103 13.20 -19.24 20.53
N PRO A 104 13.47 -18.51 19.44
CA PRO A 104 12.95 -17.16 19.24
C PRO A 104 11.51 -17.15 18.67
N LEU A 105 10.75 -18.22 18.84
CA LEU A 105 9.36 -18.30 18.42
C LEU A 105 8.46 -17.57 19.43
N PRO A 106 7.28 -17.07 19.03
CA PRO A 106 6.40 -16.30 19.93
C PRO A 106 6.15 -17.02 21.25
N TRP A 107 5.81 -18.31 21.19
CA TRP A 107 5.54 -19.17 22.35
C TRP A 107 6.71 -20.09 22.75
N GLY A 108 7.94 -19.79 22.30
CA GLY A 108 9.12 -20.62 22.56
C GLY A 108 8.95 -22.05 22.05
N ASN A 109 9.41 -23.03 22.82
CA ASN A 109 9.35 -24.46 22.47
C ASN A 109 8.10 -25.19 23.02
N LEU A 110 7.01 -24.47 23.34
CA LEU A 110 5.79 -25.10 23.86
C LEU A 110 5.12 -25.98 22.81
N ASP A 111 4.49 -27.08 23.25
CA ASP A 111 3.66 -27.93 22.40
C ASP A 111 2.44 -27.17 21.83
N ASN A 112 2.01 -27.53 20.63
CA ASN A 112 0.90 -26.87 19.94
C ASN A 112 -0.40 -26.92 20.73
N ASN A 113 -0.70 -28.00 21.45
CA ASN A 113 -1.91 -28.09 22.28
C ASN A 113 -1.82 -27.18 23.50
N VAL A 114 -0.62 -27.01 24.06
CA VAL A 114 -0.37 -26.07 25.16
C VAL A 114 -0.54 -24.63 24.69
N VAL A 115 -0.01 -24.30 23.51
CA VAL A 115 -0.21 -22.98 22.88
C VAL A 115 -1.71 -22.74 22.67
N LYS A 116 -2.42 -23.69 22.04
CA LYS A 116 -3.86 -23.60 21.81
C LYS A 116 -4.64 -23.37 23.10
N HIS A 117 -4.31 -24.13 24.16
CA HIS A 117 -4.96 -23.96 25.46
C HIS A 117 -4.73 -22.58 26.07
N ARG A 118 -3.49 -22.06 26.04
CA ARG A 118 -3.15 -20.73 26.55
C ARG A 118 -3.87 -19.62 25.78
N VAL A 119 -3.90 -19.73 24.46
CA VAL A 119 -4.54 -18.72 23.60
C VAL A 119 -6.06 -18.73 23.75
N ILE A 120 -6.71 -19.89 23.64
CA ILE A 120 -8.18 -19.98 23.60
C ILE A 120 -8.81 -19.91 24.99
N HIS A 121 -8.27 -20.67 25.95
CA HIS A 121 -8.91 -20.81 27.27
C HIS A 121 -8.38 -19.81 28.28
N LEU A 122 -7.07 -19.57 28.31
CA LEU A 122 -6.47 -18.61 29.25
C LEU A 122 -6.44 -17.17 28.70
N LYS A 123 -6.66 -17.00 27.39
CA LYS A 123 -6.59 -15.71 26.67
C LYS A 123 -5.28 -14.97 26.91
N GLU A 124 -4.20 -15.74 26.99
CA GLU A 124 -2.87 -15.23 27.24
C GLU A 124 -2.18 -14.84 25.93
N LEU A 125 -1.25 -13.90 26.06
CA LEU A 125 -0.21 -13.62 25.06
C LEU A 125 1.10 -14.28 25.47
N PRO A 126 2.03 -14.52 24.54
CA PRO A 126 3.36 -14.96 24.90
C PRO A 126 4.05 -13.95 25.83
N SER A 127 5.08 -14.39 26.53
CA SER A 127 5.85 -13.48 27.38
C SER A 127 6.41 -12.31 26.56
N ARG A 128 6.32 -11.10 27.12
CA ARG A 128 6.87 -9.90 26.50
C ARG A 128 8.39 -10.06 26.31
N PRO A 129 8.93 -9.81 25.11
CA PRO A 129 10.37 -9.71 24.89
C PRO A 129 10.97 -8.64 25.81
N LYS A 130 12.07 -8.95 26.51
CA LYS A 130 12.82 -8.06 27.40
C LYS A 130 13.26 -6.76 26.71
N LEU A 131 13.58 -6.81 25.42
CA LEU A 131 13.99 -5.62 24.65
C LEU A 131 12.81 -4.72 24.25
N SER A 132 11.57 -5.19 24.35
CA SER A 132 10.40 -4.42 23.95
C SER A 132 10.12 -3.31 24.96
N THR A 133 9.95 -2.07 24.48
CA THR A 133 9.47 -0.94 25.27
C THR A 133 7.97 -1.03 25.56
N ASP A 134 7.47 -0.22 26.49
CA ASP A 134 6.06 -0.27 26.88
C ASP A 134 5.12 0.08 25.73
N ASP A 135 5.53 1.03 24.88
CA ASP A 135 4.76 1.47 23.71
C ASP A 135 4.75 0.42 22.61
N GLU A 136 5.90 -0.20 22.31
CA GLU A 136 6.00 -1.31 21.36
C GLU A 136 5.13 -2.49 21.80
N TRP A 137 5.17 -2.84 23.09
CA TRP A 137 4.33 -3.91 23.61
C TRP A 137 2.84 -3.54 23.63
N LYS A 138 2.51 -2.27 23.85
CA LYS A 138 1.14 -1.77 23.78
C LYS A 138 0.56 -1.86 22.36
N LEU A 139 1.38 -1.69 21.33
CA LEU A 139 0.99 -1.98 19.94
C LEU A 139 0.69 -3.47 19.77
N VAL A 140 1.61 -4.37 20.16
CA VAL A 140 1.41 -5.83 20.06
C VAL A 140 0.13 -6.27 20.77
N LYS A 141 -0.15 -5.77 21.98
CA LYS A 141 -1.39 -6.12 22.70
C LYS A 141 -2.65 -5.75 21.93
N ARG A 142 -2.68 -4.60 21.25
CA ARG A 142 -3.84 -4.17 20.44
C ARG A 142 -3.95 -4.93 19.12
N MET A 143 -2.83 -5.35 18.55
CA MET A 143 -2.79 -6.25 17.39
C MET A 143 -3.25 -7.66 17.75
N CYS A 144 -2.98 -8.10 18.97
CA CYS A 144 -3.33 -9.44 19.44
C CYS A 144 -4.55 -9.43 20.38
N GLU A 145 -5.44 -8.44 20.24
CA GLU A 145 -6.71 -8.40 20.97
C GLU A 145 -7.54 -9.66 20.65
N TYR A 146 -8.10 -10.27 21.70
CA TYR A 146 -8.78 -11.57 21.59
C TYR A 146 -10.03 -11.47 20.71
N ASP A 147 -10.82 -10.41 20.90
CA ASP A 147 -11.99 -10.14 20.06
C ASP A 147 -11.54 -9.52 18.72
N PRO A 148 -11.71 -10.22 17.57
CA PRO A 148 -11.27 -9.71 16.27
C PRO A 148 -11.93 -8.38 15.89
N LYS A 149 -13.11 -8.05 16.43
CA LYS A 149 -13.80 -6.77 16.18
C LYS A 149 -13.19 -5.59 16.92
N LYS A 150 -12.48 -5.84 18.02
CA LYS A 150 -11.78 -4.83 18.83
C LYS A 150 -10.31 -4.67 18.43
N ARG A 151 -9.81 -5.61 17.63
CA ARG A 151 -8.43 -5.61 17.12
C ARG A 151 -8.18 -4.36 16.29
N ILE A 152 -7.02 -3.76 16.50
CA ILE A 152 -6.61 -2.55 15.79
C ILE A 152 -6.60 -2.78 14.27
N LYS A 153 -6.92 -1.74 13.49
CA LYS A 153 -6.92 -1.81 12.02
C LYS A 153 -5.50 -1.78 11.45
N ILE A 154 -5.31 -2.40 10.29
CA ILE A 154 -4.02 -2.41 9.59
C ILE A 154 -3.48 -1.00 9.31
N SER A 155 -4.34 -0.02 9.01
CA SER A 155 -3.90 1.37 8.78
C SER A 155 -3.20 1.96 10.00
N THR A 156 -3.81 1.82 11.19
CA THR A 156 -3.20 2.32 12.43
C THR A 156 -1.93 1.56 12.80
N VAL A 157 -1.84 0.26 12.47
CA VAL A 157 -0.60 -0.52 12.64
C VAL A 157 0.51 0.05 11.76
N VAL A 158 0.22 0.35 10.49
CA VAL A 158 1.18 0.97 9.56
C VAL A 158 1.67 2.31 10.10
N ASP A 159 0.76 3.18 10.57
CA ASP A 159 1.10 4.51 11.12
C ASP A 159 2.04 4.41 12.33
N GLU A 160 1.75 3.49 13.25
CA GLU A 160 2.56 3.31 14.46
C GLU A 160 3.91 2.65 14.17
N LEU A 161 3.95 1.67 13.26
CA LEU A 161 5.21 1.07 12.81
C LEU A 161 6.07 2.07 12.05
N ALA A 162 5.48 2.99 11.29
CA ALA A 162 6.22 4.10 10.67
C ALA A 162 6.88 5.00 11.72
N GLY A 163 6.18 5.26 12.83
CA GLY A 163 6.72 5.97 13.98
C GLY A 163 7.92 5.26 14.59
N LEU A 164 7.78 3.96 14.88
CA LEU A 164 8.83 3.13 15.45
C LEU A 164 10.03 2.96 14.50
N ALA A 165 9.78 2.89 13.20
CA ALA A 165 10.82 2.85 12.16
C ALA A 165 11.57 4.19 12.00
N GLY A 166 11.14 5.25 12.69
CA GLY A 166 11.66 6.60 12.52
C GLY A 166 11.29 7.23 11.17
N ILE A 167 10.34 6.64 10.44
CA ILE A 167 9.82 7.18 9.18
C ILE A 167 8.99 8.43 9.46
N ASN A 168 8.25 8.50 10.57
CA ASN A 168 7.55 9.73 10.97
C ASN A 168 8.50 10.86 11.42
N LYS A 169 9.77 10.56 11.74
CA LYS A 169 10.84 11.59 11.89
C LYS A 169 11.38 12.07 10.55
N LEU A 170 11.25 11.25 9.49
CA LEU A 170 11.50 11.60 8.08
C LEU A 170 10.24 12.15 7.38
N LEU A 171 9.07 12.10 7.99
CA LEU A 171 7.83 12.69 7.49
C LEU A 171 7.33 13.71 8.52
N SER A 172 8.12 14.76 8.77
CA SER A 172 7.60 15.92 9.50
C SER A 172 6.38 16.50 8.75
N PRO A 173 5.47 17.24 9.40
CA PRO A 173 4.42 18.01 8.71
C PRO A 173 5.01 18.91 7.61
N LYS A 174 6.24 19.42 7.80
CA LYS A 174 7.01 20.15 6.79
C LYS A 174 7.45 19.31 5.60
N MET A 175 7.59 17.99 5.76
CA MET A 175 7.93 17.05 4.70
C MET A 175 6.71 16.53 3.95
N ILE A 176 5.56 16.34 4.61
CA ILE A 176 4.28 16.12 3.93
C ILE A 176 3.88 17.38 3.15
N GLU A 177 4.05 18.58 3.74
CA GLU A 177 3.95 19.84 3.00
C GLU A 177 4.96 19.89 1.85
N ARG A 178 6.23 19.53 2.05
CA ARG A 178 7.21 19.51 0.94
C ARG A 178 6.89 18.48 -0.14
N GLU A 179 6.46 17.27 0.19
CA GLU A 179 6.09 16.24 -0.78
C GLU A 179 4.81 16.61 -1.50
N SER A 180 3.81 17.12 -0.79
CA SER A 180 2.59 17.70 -1.38
C SER A 180 2.92 18.90 -2.27
N VAL A 181 3.84 19.78 -1.85
CA VAL A 181 4.30 20.94 -2.64
C VAL A 181 5.10 20.49 -3.87
N ILE A 182 6.03 19.54 -3.74
CA ILE A 182 6.82 18.99 -4.86
C ILE A 182 5.89 18.28 -5.85
N PHE A 183 4.96 17.48 -5.35
CA PHE A 183 3.97 16.78 -6.14
C PHE A 183 3.05 17.77 -6.87
N SER A 184 2.54 18.79 -6.16
CA SER A 184 1.74 19.87 -6.77
C SER A 184 2.52 20.66 -7.82
N GLN A 185 3.80 20.96 -7.57
CA GLN A 185 4.69 21.63 -8.54
C GLN A 185 4.92 20.78 -9.79
N GLU A 186 5.12 19.46 -9.64
CA GLU A 186 5.26 18.56 -10.78
C GLU A 186 3.93 18.38 -11.52
N VAL A 187 2.78 18.36 -10.84
CA VAL A 187 1.46 18.37 -11.49
C VAL A 187 1.30 19.62 -12.34
N GLU A 188 1.59 20.82 -11.81
CA GLU A 188 1.54 22.08 -12.56
C GLU A 188 2.45 22.05 -13.78
N LYS A 189 3.67 21.54 -13.62
CA LYS A 189 4.63 21.39 -14.73
C LYS A 189 4.12 20.47 -15.83
N MET A 190 3.54 19.32 -15.47
CA MET A 190 2.98 18.40 -16.45
C MET A 190 1.74 18.99 -17.14
N LYS A 191 0.91 19.75 -16.42
CA LYS A 191 -0.19 20.51 -17.02
C LYS A 191 0.30 21.53 -18.05
N CYS A 192 1.38 22.25 -17.76
CA CYS A 192 1.99 23.18 -18.72
C CYS A 192 2.46 22.46 -20.00
N LEU A 193 2.99 21.24 -19.91
CA LEU A 193 3.35 20.44 -21.09
C LEU A 193 2.10 20.02 -21.89
N CYS A 194 0.97 19.79 -21.23
CA CYS A 194 -0.29 19.46 -21.88
C CYS A 194 -1.00 20.68 -22.47
N ASN A 195 -0.77 21.88 -21.94
CA ASN A 195 -1.35 23.12 -22.45
C ASN A 195 -0.66 23.55 -23.75
N LEU A 196 -1.27 23.23 -24.88
CA LEU A 196 -0.93 23.76 -26.20
C LEU A 196 -1.37 25.22 -26.33
N GLU A 197 -0.88 26.13 -25.48
CA GLU A 197 -1.06 27.57 -25.69
C GLU A 197 0.04 28.12 -26.61
N GLN A 198 -0.33 28.31 -27.87
CA GLN A 198 0.16 29.38 -28.76
C GLN A 198 1.68 29.50 -28.97
N GLN A 199 2.40 28.41 -29.23
CA GLN A 199 3.68 28.52 -29.93
C GLN A 199 3.46 28.40 -31.44
N ASN A 200 3.37 29.56 -32.09
CA ASN A 200 3.37 29.82 -33.53
C ASN A 200 2.29 29.13 -34.40
N GLN A 201 1.39 29.99 -34.87
CA GLN A 201 0.32 29.81 -35.86
C GLN A 201 0.74 29.28 -37.26
N GLN A 202 1.71 28.36 -37.38
CA GLN A 202 2.12 27.92 -38.72
C GLN A 202 2.37 26.44 -38.95
N ASP A 203 2.25 25.58 -37.94
CA ASP A 203 2.15 24.15 -38.20
C ASP A 203 0.87 23.62 -37.56
N ILE A 204 0.06 22.96 -38.39
CA ILE A 204 -1.04 22.12 -37.94
C ILE A 204 -0.37 20.99 -37.12
N SER A 205 -0.18 21.23 -35.82
CA SER A 205 -0.14 20.18 -34.82
C SER A 205 -1.29 19.25 -35.16
N SER A 206 -0.97 18.03 -35.61
CA SER A 206 -1.97 17.12 -36.15
C SER A 206 -3.11 17.00 -35.14
N MET A 207 -4.37 16.88 -35.58
CA MET A 207 -5.50 16.74 -34.65
C MET A 207 -5.26 15.67 -33.58
N ASN A 208 -4.48 14.65 -33.92
CA ASN A 208 -3.97 13.63 -33.01
C ASN A 208 -3.18 14.20 -31.82
N GLN A 209 -2.24 15.13 -32.04
CA GLN A 209 -1.49 15.79 -30.97
C GLN A 209 -2.41 16.61 -30.06
N VAL A 210 -3.36 17.35 -30.63
CA VAL A 210 -4.36 18.11 -29.87
C VAL A 210 -5.19 17.20 -28.96
N VAL A 211 -5.61 16.03 -29.45
CA VAL A 211 -6.34 15.02 -28.66
C VAL A 211 -5.47 14.42 -27.57
N LEU A 212 -4.23 14.02 -27.87
CA LEU A 212 -3.33 13.44 -26.87
C LEU A 212 -3.06 14.43 -25.74
N HIS A 213 -2.68 15.66 -26.06
CA HIS A 213 -2.45 16.71 -25.06
C HIS A 213 -3.69 16.96 -24.18
N SER A 214 -4.89 16.89 -24.76
CA SER A 214 -6.14 17.04 -24.01
C SER A 214 -6.41 15.87 -23.06
N VAL A 215 -6.21 14.62 -23.51
CA VAL A 215 -6.38 13.42 -22.66
C VAL A 215 -5.44 13.48 -21.46
N TYR A 216 -4.15 13.75 -21.68
CA TYR A 216 -3.19 13.83 -20.58
C TYR A 216 -3.40 15.08 -19.73
N GLY A 217 -3.84 16.21 -20.30
CA GLY A 217 -4.22 17.40 -19.54
C GLY A 217 -5.32 17.10 -18.52
N LEU A 218 -6.38 16.39 -18.95
CA LEU A 218 -7.45 15.93 -18.06
C LEU A 218 -6.95 14.94 -16.99
N LEU A 219 -5.96 14.11 -17.30
CA LEU A 219 -5.35 13.22 -16.30
C LEU A 219 -4.68 14.03 -15.19
N TRP A 220 -3.95 15.08 -15.54
CA TRP A 220 -3.26 15.94 -14.58
C TRP A 220 -4.20 16.85 -13.79
N ASP A 221 -5.31 17.28 -14.38
CA ASP A 221 -6.40 17.94 -13.65
C ASP A 221 -6.93 17.05 -12.52
N ARG A 222 -7.07 15.74 -12.77
CA ARG A 222 -7.50 14.80 -11.74
C ARG A 222 -6.46 14.61 -10.64
N PHE A 223 -5.17 14.55 -10.99
CA PHE A 223 -4.11 14.52 -9.98
C PHE A 223 -4.12 15.80 -9.13
N GLN A 224 -4.41 16.96 -9.73
CA GLN A 224 -4.57 18.21 -9.00
C GLN A 224 -5.75 18.16 -8.03
N ASP A 225 -6.92 17.66 -8.46
CA ASP A 225 -8.08 17.49 -7.58
C ASP A 225 -7.72 16.66 -6.35
N ILE A 226 -6.94 15.58 -6.54
CA ILE A 226 -6.48 14.71 -5.46
C ILE A 226 -5.51 15.46 -4.52
N CYS A 227 -4.62 16.30 -5.05
CA CYS A 227 -3.71 17.12 -4.21
C CYS A 227 -4.46 18.05 -3.26
N LEU A 228 -5.66 18.49 -3.65
CA LEU A 228 -6.50 19.37 -2.85
C LEU A 228 -7.30 18.62 -1.77
N MET A 229 -7.26 17.28 -1.74
CA MET A 229 -7.94 16.47 -0.72
C MET A 229 -7.11 16.41 0.57
N SER A 230 -7.76 16.58 1.72
CA SER A 230 -7.09 16.74 3.01
C SER A 230 -6.46 15.47 3.61
N ASN A 231 -6.64 14.29 3.00
CA ASN A 231 -6.23 12.98 3.55
C ASN A 231 -5.66 12.03 2.47
N VAL A 232 -4.66 12.47 1.70
CA VAL A 232 -4.09 11.66 0.61
C VAL A 232 -2.79 10.97 1.03
N GLU A 233 -2.79 9.63 1.04
CA GLU A 233 -1.55 8.84 1.08
C GLU A 233 -0.92 8.76 -0.32
N PHE A 234 -0.05 9.72 -0.66
CA PHE A 234 0.58 9.80 -1.99
C PHE A 234 1.41 8.56 -2.36
N GLY A 235 1.86 7.78 -1.37
CA GLY A 235 2.61 6.54 -1.60
C GLY A 235 1.87 5.55 -2.50
N CYS A 236 0.54 5.48 -2.43
CA CYS A 236 -0.25 4.58 -3.30
C CYS A 236 -0.39 5.09 -4.75
N LEU A 237 -0.14 6.38 -4.98
CA LEU A 237 -0.23 7.02 -6.30
C LEU A 237 1.12 7.09 -7.01
N GLN A 238 2.24 6.97 -6.29
CA GLN A 238 3.58 7.23 -6.80
C GLN A 238 3.90 6.46 -8.10
N THR A 239 3.61 5.16 -8.15
CA THR A 239 3.88 4.35 -9.34
C THR A 239 3.04 4.78 -10.55
N LEU A 240 1.78 5.12 -10.33
CA LEU A 240 0.89 5.61 -11.39
C LEU A 240 1.32 7.00 -11.85
N PHE A 241 1.70 7.87 -10.91
CA PHE A 241 2.18 9.22 -11.15
C PHE A 241 3.45 9.22 -12.00
N ASP A 242 4.44 8.39 -11.66
CA ASP A 242 5.69 8.29 -12.42
C ASP A 242 5.45 7.78 -13.85
N ARG A 243 4.53 6.82 -14.03
CA ARG A 243 4.12 6.35 -15.36
C ARG A 243 3.43 7.45 -16.15
N ALA A 244 2.48 8.17 -15.54
CA ALA A 244 1.80 9.29 -16.17
C ALA A 244 2.79 10.38 -16.59
N ARG A 245 3.76 10.71 -15.74
CA ARG A 245 4.84 11.67 -16.01
C ARG A 245 5.67 11.27 -17.22
N VAL A 246 6.17 10.03 -17.23
CA VAL A 246 7.00 9.53 -18.35
C VAL A 246 6.19 9.49 -19.66
N CYS A 247 4.92 9.09 -19.63
CA CYS A 247 4.07 9.10 -20.81
C CYS A 247 3.79 10.51 -21.32
N THR A 248 3.55 11.47 -20.42
CA THR A 248 3.29 12.88 -20.77
C THR A 248 4.52 13.53 -21.42
N GLN A 249 5.72 13.28 -20.88
CA GLN A 249 6.96 13.79 -21.44
C GLN A 249 7.28 13.27 -22.85
N LYS A 250 6.65 12.18 -23.28
CA LYS A 250 6.83 11.58 -24.61
C LYS A 250 5.81 12.10 -25.64
N LEU A 251 4.88 12.98 -25.26
CA LEU A 251 3.87 13.50 -26.18
C LEU A 251 4.49 14.25 -27.37
N GLU A 252 5.51 15.07 -27.12
CA GLU A 252 6.25 15.79 -28.18
C GLU A 252 7.01 14.87 -29.14
N GLN A 253 7.34 13.65 -28.69
CA GLN A 253 8.05 12.64 -29.49
C GLN A 253 7.08 11.73 -30.26
N CYS A 254 5.77 11.84 -30.03
CA CYS A 254 4.78 11.06 -30.77
C CYS A 254 4.73 11.51 -32.23
N THR A 255 5.11 10.60 -33.11
CA THR A 255 5.01 10.80 -34.55
C THR A 255 3.54 10.86 -34.99
N ASN A 256 3.26 11.50 -36.14
CA ASN A 256 1.92 11.50 -36.75
C ASN A 256 1.47 10.13 -37.28
N MET A 257 2.25 9.06 -37.04
CA MET A 257 1.88 7.71 -37.41
C MET A 257 0.69 7.25 -36.56
N LEU A 258 -0.34 6.70 -37.22
CA LEU A 258 -1.58 6.27 -36.57
C LEU A 258 -1.33 5.29 -35.42
N THR A 259 -0.34 4.40 -35.54
CA THR A 259 0.04 3.43 -34.50
C THR A 259 0.63 4.09 -33.26
N SER A 260 1.51 5.08 -33.44
CA SER A 260 2.10 5.85 -32.34
C SER A 260 1.04 6.68 -31.60
N PHE A 261 0.07 7.22 -32.36
CA PHE A 261 -1.07 7.93 -31.79
C PHE A 261 -1.98 6.99 -30.98
N THR A 262 -2.41 5.87 -31.56
CA THR A 262 -3.34 4.94 -30.90
C THR A 262 -2.74 4.34 -29.64
N GLU A 263 -1.47 3.95 -29.66
CA GLU A 263 -0.76 3.45 -28.48
C GLU A 263 -0.75 4.48 -27.35
N THR A 264 -0.37 5.72 -27.65
CA THR A 264 -0.28 6.80 -26.66
C THR A 264 -1.65 7.20 -26.11
N ALA A 265 -2.69 7.18 -26.96
CA ALA A 265 -4.07 7.43 -26.54
C ALA A 265 -4.58 6.31 -25.62
N ILE A 266 -4.36 5.04 -25.99
CA ILE A 266 -4.74 3.87 -25.17
C ILE A 266 -4.05 3.93 -23.80
N ASN A 267 -2.76 4.30 -23.77
CA ASN A 267 -2.02 4.49 -22.53
C ASN A 267 -2.64 5.59 -21.66
N GLY A 268 -3.02 6.74 -22.24
CA GLY A 268 -3.72 7.80 -21.52
C GLY A 268 -5.02 7.30 -20.88
N TYR A 269 -5.88 6.65 -21.66
CA TYR A 269 -7.12 6.07 -21.15
C TYR A 269 -6.90 4.98 -20.09
N ALA A 270 -5.84 4.18 -20.22
CA ALA A 270 -5.48 3.19 -19.22
C ALA A 270 -5.09 3.83 -17.88
N LEU A 271 -4.27 4.89 -17.92
CA LEU A 271 -3.88 5.65 -16.72
C LEU A 271 -5.11 6.24 -16.02
N HIS A 272 -6.07 6.79 -16.76
CA HIS A 272 -7.33 7.29 -16.20
C HIS A 272 -8.13 6.20 -15.47
N ARG A 273 -8.26 5.00 -16.07
CA ARG A 273 -8.97 3.87 -15.44
C ARG A 273 -8.24 3.32 -14.22
N GLU A 274 -6.92 3.34 -14.23
CA GLU A 274 -6.12 2.93 -13.09
C GLU A 274 -6.28 3.93 -11.94
N LEU A 275 -6.32 5.23 -12.26
CA LEU A 275 -6.63 6.28 -11.29
C LEU A 275 -8.04 6.12 -10.71
N ASP A 276 -9.06 5.81 -11.53
CA ASP A 276 -10.43 5.50 -11.08
C ASP A 276 -10.41 4.39 -10.00
N LYS A 277 -9.70 3.28 -10.28
CA LYS A 277 -9.60 2.15 -9.33
C LYS A 277 -8.93 2.52 -8.02
N ILE A 278 -7.87 3.34 -8.07
CA ILE A 278 -7.18 3.79 -6.86
C ILE A 278 -8.10 4.70 -6.05
N ILE A 279 -8.79 5.64 -6.71
CA ILE A 279 -9.76 6.53 -6.07
C ILE A 279 -10.85 5.72 -5.39
N GLU A 280 -11.51 4.81 -6.11
CA GLU A 280 -12.57 3.97 -5.55
C GLU A 280 -12.10 3.11 -4.37
N ALA A 281 -10.87 2.60 -4.42
CA ALA A 281 -10.35 1.71 -3.38
C ALA A 281 -9.79 2.45 -2.14
N LYS A 282 -9.37 3.71 -2.28
CA LYS A 282 -8.56 4.41 -1.26
C LYS A 282 -9.08 5.79 -0.85
N PHE A 283 -10.00 6.38 -1.63
CA PHE A 283 -10.46 7.75 -1.42
C PHE A 283 -11.99 7.81 -1.31
N TRP A 284 -12.51 8.55 -0.34
CA TRP A 284 -13.95 8.83 -0.25
C TRP A 284 -14.28 10.09 -1.06
N PRO A 285 -15.33 10.11 -1.90
CA PRO A 285 -15.66 11.30 -2.67
C PRO A 285 -16.08 12.44 -1.73
N VAL A 286 -15.31 13.53 -1.75
CA VAL A 286 -15.67 14.80 -1.10
C VAL A 286 -16.62 15.55 -2.05
N SER A 287 -17.63 16.21 -1.48
CA SER A 287 -18.55 17.09 -2.18
C SER A 287 -17.77 18.17 -2.95
N GLY A 288 -17.83 18.10 -4.29
CA GLY A 288 -17.02 18.92 -5.20
C GLY A 288 -16.70 18.20 -6.52
N GLY A 289 -16.66 16.86 -6.48
CA GLY A 289 -16.56 15.99 -7.67
C GLY A 289 -15.18 15.99 -8.31
N LEU A 290 -14.61 14.80 -8.52
CA LEU A 290 -13.40 14.65 -9.33
C LEU A 290 -13.72 14.96 -10.80
N HIS A 291 -12.75 15.48 -11.55
CA HIS A 291 -12.91 15.74 -12.98
C HIS A 291 -13.52 14.54 -13.75
N ASP A 292 -14.70 14.73 -14.34
CA ASP A 292 -15.37 13.75 -15.19
C ASP A 292 -14.68 13.66 -16.56
N TRP A 293 -13.55 12.96 -16.57
CA TRP A 293 -12.73 12.78 -17.76
C TRP A 293 -13.46 11.99 -18.85
N LYS A 294 -14.40 11.11 -18.49
CA LYS A 294 -15.14 10.29 -19.47
C LYS A 294 -16.00 11.20 -20.34
N LEU A 295 -16.82 12.05 -19.71
CA LEU A 295 -17.66 12.99 -20.43
C LEU A 295 -16.82 13.99 -21.23
N LYS A 296 -15.77 14.57 -20.63
CA LYS A 296 -14.91 15.57 -21.28
C LYS A 296 -14.13 15.00 -22.47
N CYS A 297 -13.56 13.80 -22.38
CA CYS A 297 -12.89 13.15 -23.50
C CYS A 297 -13.88 12.84 -24.64
N THR A 298 -15.09 12.36 -24.34
CA THR A 298 -16.11 12.10 -25.36
C THR A 298 -16.54 13.37 -26.07
N THR A 299 -16.80 14.46 -25.33
CA THR A 299 -17.12 15.76 -25.93
C THR A 299 -15.99 16.24 -26.83
N PHE A 300 -14.73 16.11 -26.40
CA PHE A 300 -13.57 16.56 -27.16
C PHE A 300 -13.43 15.83 -28.49
N VAL A 301 -13.45 14.50 -28.48
CA VAL A 301 -13.36 13.65 -29.69
C VAL A 301 -14.47 13.99 -30.69
N CYS A 302 -15.71 14.19 -30.20
CA CYS A 302 -16.84 14.58 -31.04
C CYS A 302 -16.67 15.99 -31.65
N THR A 303 -16.14 16.96 -30.90
CA THR A 303 -15.91 18.32 -31.40
C THR A 303 -14.74 18.43 -32.37
N THR A 304 -13.74 17.55 -32.28
CA THR A 304 -12.59 17.51 -33.20
C THR A 304 -12.86 16.68 -34.46
N GLY A 305 -14.05 16.12 -34.66
CA GLY A 305 -14.42 15.44 -35.92
C GLY A 305 -13.69 14.11 -36.16
N LEU A 306 -13.22 13.44 -35.11
CA LEU A 306 -12.71 12.06 -35.18
C LEU A 306 -13.88 11.09 -34.99
N VAL A 307 -14.69 10.91 -36.03
CA VAL A 307 -15.65 9.80 -36.16
C VAL A 307 -15.40 9.10 -37.48
#